data_AF-A0A132GQH5-F1
#
_entry.id   AF-A0A132GQH5-F1
#
_cell.length_a   1.000
_cell.length_b   1.000
_cell.length_c   1.000
_cell.angle_alpha   90.00
_cell.angle_beta   90.00
_cell.angle_gamma   90.00
#
_symmetry.space_group_name_H-M   'P 1'
#
loop_
_entity.id
_entity.type
_entity.pdbx_description
1 polymer ?
#
loop_
_entity_poly.entity_id
_entity_poly.type
_entity_poly.pdbx_seq_one_letter_code
_entity_poly.pdbx_strand_id
1 'polypeptide(L)' 'DKAQTIDFSIPGFNAKTVSGRILTAKNVADYNDFDNPNRVAPTDFKDAKLKKGQLTVKLPAKSLVVLTIK' A
#
# COMPACT_ATOMS: atom_id res chain seq x y z
N ASP A 1 -2.82 -16.20 2.24
CA ASP A 1 -1.88 -15.38 3.04
C ASP A 1 -0.48 -15.29 2.45
N LYS A 2 -0.32 -14.58 1.32
CA LYS A 2 1.01 -14.27 0.77
C LYS A 2 1.01 -12.86 0.22
N ALA A 3 2.17 -12.20 0.24
CA ALA A 3 2.35 -10.94 -0.46
C ALA A 3 2.14 -11.14 -1.97
N GLN A 4 1.70 -10.09 -2.66
CA GLN A 4 1.50 -10.09 -4.11
C GLN A 4 2.23 -8.90 -4.72
N THR A 5 2.88 -9.14 -5.85
CA THR A 5 3.46 -8.06 -6.66
C THR A 5 2.49 -7.74 -7.78
N ILE A 6 2.17 -6.45 -7.93
CA ILE A 6 1.31 -5.95 -8.99
C ILE A 6 2.11 -4.95 -9.81
N ASP A 7 2.12 -5.15 -11.11
CA ASP A 7 2.72 -4.24 -12.08
C ASP A 7 1.62 -3.62 -12.94
N PHE A 8 1.64 -2.30 -13.08
CA PHE A 8 0.73 -1.60 -13.99
C PHE A 8 1.37 -0.34 -14.57
N SER A 9 0.98 -0.01 -15.80
CA SER A 9 1.32 1.25 -16.45
C SER A 9 0.13 2.20 -16.40
N ILE A 10 0.41 3.50 -16.44
CA ILE A 10 -0.62 4.53 -16.56
C ILE A 10 -0.37 5.26 -17.89
N PRO A 11 -0.96 4.77 -19.00
CA PRO A 11 -0.75 5.36 -20.31
C PRO A 11 -1.10 6.85 -20.33
N GLY A 12 -0.26 7.67 -20.97
CA GLY A 12 -0.48 9.11 -21.08
C GLY A 12 -0.15 9.92 -19.82
N PHE A 13 0.34 9.29 -18.75
CA PHE A 13 0.67 9.96 -17.50
C PHE A 13 2.17 9.89 -17.19
N ASN A 14 2.87 11.01 -17.33
CA ASN A 14 4.30 11.15 -17.01
C ASN A 14 4.51 11.39 -15.52
N ALA A 15 4.04 10.46 -14.69
CA ALA A 15 4.26 10.49 -13.26
C ALA A 15 5.77 10.46 -12.95
N LYS A 16 6.19 11.29 -11.99
CA LYS A 16 7.57 11.36 -11.49
C LYS A 16 7.69 10.86 -10.06
N THR A 17 6.61 10.93 -9.30
CA THR A 17 6.60 10.61 -7.88
C THR A 17 5.41 9.74 -7.51
N VAL A 18 5.63 8.86 -6.53
CA VAL A 18 4.58 8.06 -5.91
C VAL A 18 4.75 8.15 -4.40
N SER A 19 3.66 8.37 -3.70
CA SER A 19 3.54 8.20 -2.25
C SER A 19 2.34 7.33 -1.94
N GLY A 20 2.22 6.84 -0.71
CA GLY A 20 1.08 6.03 -0.36
C GLY A 20 0.92 5.81 1.13
N ARG A 21 -0.24 5.24 1.48
CA ARG A 21 -0.54 4.76 2.82
C ARG A 21 -1.05 3.33 2.76
N ILE A 22 -0.81 2.59 3.82
CA ILE A 22 -1.25 1.20 3.98
C ILE A 22 -1.99 1.03 5.29
N LEU A 23 -3.08 0.27 5.24
CA LEU A 23 -3.74 -0.31 6.40
C LEU A 23 -3.57 -1.83 6.33
N THR A 24 -3.03 -2.44 7.37
CA THR A 24 -2.84 -3.89 7.44
C THR A 24 -2.84 -4.37 8.89
N ALA A 25 -2.92 -5.68 9.09
CA ALA A 25 -2.88 -6.32 10.38
C ALA A 25 -2.26 -7.73 10.27
N LYS A 26 -1.85 -8.31 11.40
CA LYS A 26 -1.27 -9.66 11.44
C LYS A 26 -2.35 -10.70 11.11
N ASN A 27 -3.54 -10.52 11.69
CA ASN A 27 -4.71 -11.36 11.49
C ASN A 27 -5.88 -10.57 10.90
N VAL A 28 -6.73 -11.24 10.12
CA VAL A 28 -7.94 -10.61 9.56
C VAL A 28 -8.91 -10.18 10.65
N ALA A 29 -8.90 -10.88 11.79
CA ALA A 29 -9.75 -10.59 12.95
C ALA A 29 -9.14 -9.58 13.93
N ASP A 30 -7.97 -8.99 13.64
CA ASP A 30 -7.41 -7.94 14.52
C ASP A 30 -8.30 -6.68 14.43
N TYR A 31 -8.56 -6.06 15.58
CA TYR A 31 -9.34 -4.82 15.69
C TYR A 31 -8.74 -3.90 16.78
N ASN A 32 -9.24 -2.67 16.85
CA ASN A 32 -8.86 -1.69 17.87
C ASN A 32 -9.85 -1.76 19.06
N ASP A 33 -9.32 -1.73 20.28
CA ASP A 33 -10.10 -1.63 21.52
C ASP A 33 -9.58 -0.46 22.37
N PHE A 34 -10.13 -0.29 23.58
CA PHE A 34 -9.74 0.82 24.46
C PHE A 34 -8.29 0.71 24.97
N ASP A 35 -7.78 -0.52 25.13
CA ASP A 35 -6.41 -0.75 25.59
C ASP A 35 -5.40 -0.62 24.44
N ASN A 36 -5.83 -0.91 23.21
CA ASN A 36 -5.02 -0.94 21.99
C ASN A 36 -5.71 -0.16 20.85
N PRO A 37 -5.84 1.17 20.97
CA PRO A 37 -6.62 1.97 20.03
C PRO A 37 -6.02 2.04 18.62
N ASN A 38 -4.74 1.67 18.46
CA ASN A 38 -3.98 1.84 17.23
C ASN A 38 -3.38 0.52 16.69
N ARG A 39 -3.96 -0.63 17.02
CA ARG A 39 -3.48 -1.94 16.51
C ARG A 39 -3.59 -2.03 14.99
N VAL A 40 -4.67 -1.48 14.43
CA VAL A 40 -4.95 -1.40 12.99
C VAL A 40 -5.15 0.06 12.63
N ALA A 41 -4.09 0.70 12.11
CA ALA A 41 -4.09 2.11 11.77
C ALA A 41 -3.30 2.39 10.47
N PRO A 42 -3.66 3.42 9.67
CA PRO A 42 -2.97 3.71 8.44
C PRO A 42 -1.55 4.26 8.67
N THR A 43 -0.56 3.67 8.01
CA THR A 43 0.85 4.09 8.06
C THR A 43 1.39 4.41 6.67
N ASP A 44 2.58 5.00 6.59
CA ASP A 44 3.24 5.29 5.31
C ASP A 44 3.57 4.01 4.55
N PHE A 45 3.25 3.99 3.25
CA PHE A 45 3.56 2.87 2.37
C PHE A 45 4.71 3.23 1.43
N LYS A 46 5.79 2.46 1.49
CA LYS A 46 7.05 2.71 0.76
C LYS A 46 7.38 1.62 -0.28
N ASP A 47 6.58 0.57 -0.35
CA ASP A 47 6.80 -0.56 -1.25
C ASP A 47 6.12 -0.37 -2.64
N ALA A 48 6.04 0.89 -3.09
CA ALA A 48 5.68 1.28 -4.45
C ALA A 48 6.90 1.89 -5.16
N LYS A 49 7.18 1.44 -6.38
CA LYS A 49 8.29 1.93 -7.20
C LYS A 49 7.79 2.34 -8.57
N LEU A 50 8.06 3.58 -8.93
CA LEU A 50 7.73 4.13 -10.24
C LEU A 50 9.02 4.26 -11.07
N LYS A 51 9.08 3.57 -12.22
CA LYS A 51 10.22 3.64 -13.13
C LYS A 51 9.72 3.69 -14.57
N LYS A 52 10.10 4.74 -15.31
CA LYS A 52 9.73 4.92 -16.72
C LYS A 52 8.21 4.77 -16.98
N GLY A 53 7.37 5.31 -16.10
CA GLY A 53 5.90 5.24 -16.22
C GLY A 53 5.27 3.90 -15.86
N GLN A 54 6.06 2.91 -15.42
CA GLN A 54 5.58 1.65 -14.87
C GLN A 54 5.65 1.69 -13.35
N LEU A 55 4.53 1.37 -12.70
CA LEU A 55 4.42 1.24 -11.26
C LEU A 55 4.43 -0.23 -10.85
N THR A 56 5.38 -0.58 -10.00
CA THR A 56 5.46 -1.89 -9.33
C THR A 56 5.13 -1.70 -7.87
N VAL A 57 4.17 -2.48 -7.37
CA VAL A 57 3.68 -2.39 -5.99
C VAL A 57 3.73 -3.77 -5.35
N LYS A 58 4.41 -3.88 -4.20
CA LYS A 58 4.41 -5.11 -3.40
C LYS A 58 3.39 -4.98 -2.28
N LEU A 59 2.21 -5.57 -2.48
CA LEU A 59 1.15 -5.61 -1.46
C LEU A 59 1.44 -6.72 -0.44
N PRO A 60 1.53 -6.40 0.86
CA PRO A 60 1.48 -7.41 1.91
C PRO A 60 0.17 -8.22 1.88
N ALA A 61 0.14 -9.37 2.53
CA ALA A 61 -1.13 -10.05 2.77
C ALA A 61 -2.04 -9.18 3.66
N LYS A 62 -3.36 -9.26 3.49
CA LYS A 62 -4.34 -8.58 4.37
C LYS A 62 -4.10 -7.07 4.44
N SER A 63 -3.91 -6.44 3.29
CA SER A 63 -3.59 -5.01 3.19
C SER A 63 -4.54 -4.25 2.27
N LEU A 64 -4.84 -3.02 2.66
CA LEU A 64 -5.40 -2.00 1.79
C LEU A 64 -4.34 -0.91 1.59
N VAL A 65 -4.02 -0.61 0.33
CA VAL A 65 -3.02 0.39 -0.05
C VAL A 65 -3.68 1.47 -0.90
N VAL A 66 -3.43 2.73 -0.57
CA VAL A 66 -3.82 3.89 -1.37
C VAL A 66 -2.55 4.59 -1.85
N LEU A 67 -2.45 4.82 -3.16
CA LEU A 67 -1.31 5.48 -3.78
C LEU A 67 -1.74 6.84 -4.34
N THR A 68 -0.90 7.85 -4.13
CA THR A 68 -0.97 9.14 -4.80
C THR A 68 0.18 9.23 -5.80
N ILE A 69 -0.16 9.55 -7.05
CA ILE A 69 0.79 9.57 -8.16
C ILE A 69 0.79 10.99 -8.73
N LYS A 70 1.98 11.60 -8.85
CA LYS A 70 2.17 12.95 -9.39
C LYS A 70 3.26 12.97 -10.45
#